data_AF-A0A9P4YR85-F1
#
_entry.id   AF-A0A9P4YR85-F1
#
_cell.length_a   1.000
_cell.length_b   1.000
_cell.length_c   1.000
_cell.angle_alpha   90.00
_cell.angle_beta   90.00
_cell.angle_gamma   90.00
#
_symmetry.space_group_name_H-M   'P 1'
#
loop_
_entity.id
_entity.type
_entity.pdbx_description
1 polymer ?
#
loop_
_entity_poly.entity_id
_entity_poly.type
_entity_poly.pdbx_seq_one_letter_code
_entity_poly.pdbx_strand_id
1 'polypeptide(L)'
;MGSVWGGLRGVASSLVVVKHIVAAWFTPLLWPSNSEDDAPVLLQLPYFRVFVQGRIGVAIFCLVTGYVCSLKPVKLFLQGNQNQAYNSMAKSAIRRVPRLFLPVAIIIFISGIATQLGAFETANHSDGYGLQVTSPDRRDNLFAALYNMAHDLLSVWTHGRSEYGSELWTMMPILKGAFWAYVFLLTTSHVQQRWRMVIALTLTLYRWASNDPFFGMQFFFGAFMADLQNLDPDSFKRAQAMSASGGIIRTVMSVFFLLVGLFIASLPDDHSDWQPWSRFLHEFLAAILPENPDFPRFASGIGLDVIVIGLHLSPTARSILSNRFFLWLGRMSFAVYLLHNQILRSVLCWMVYGFDLPAEGEPPLTLGSPVKLFIVLPLYVAMTYGSAHLWTTYVDSFCARISERIVSFIKEDPDEKSAGPALLPQHGSS
;
A
#
# COMPACT_ATOMS: atom_id res chain seq x y z
N MET A 1 -3.07 0.95 -19.82
CA MET A 1 -2.98 -0.04 -18.73
C MET A 1 -2.14 0.46 -17.54
N GLY A 2 -1.02 1.18 -17.75
CA GLY A 2 -0.30 1.87 -16.67
C GLY A 2 -1.17 2.83 -15.83
N SER A 3 -2.22 3.39 -16.44
CA SER A 3 -3.24 4.24 -15.79
C SER A 3 -4.05 3.52 -14.71
N VAL A 4 -4.40 2.25 -14.92
CA VAL A 4 -5.28 1.48 -14.03
C VAL A 4 -4.65 1.34 -12.64
N TRP A 5 -3.35 1.08 -12.59
CA TRP A 5 -2.60 0.94 -11.35
C TRP A 5 -2.50 2.26 -10.57
N GLY A 6 -2.50 3.40 -11.28
CA GLY A 6 -2.65 4.71 -10.66
C GLY A 6 -4.02 4.86 -9.99
N GLY A 7 -5.09 4.51 -10.69
CA GLY A 7 -6.45 4.55 -10.13
C GLY A 7 -6.64 3.63 -8.93
N LEU A 8 -6.12 2.39 -9.02
CA LEU A 8 -6.20 1.41 -7.94
C LEU A 8 -5.47 1.89 -6.68
N ARG A 9 -4.32 2.55 -6.82
CA ARG A 9 -3.63 3.22 -5.71
C ARG A 9 -4.45 4.34 -5.07
N GLY A 10 -5.20 5.10 -5.87
CA GLY A 10 -6.07 6.16 -5.37
C GLY A 10 -7.26 5.62 -4.58
N VAL A 11 -7.84 4.52 -5.04
CA VAL A 11 -8.85 3.77 -4.28
C VAL A 11 -8.24 3.28 -2.96
N ALA A 12 -7.06 2.64 -3.01
CA ALA A 12 -6.37 2.14 -1.82
C ALA A 12 -6.11 3.22 -0.77
N SER A 13 -5.60 4.40 -1.15
CA SER A 13 -5.39 5.49 -0.19
C SER A 13 -6.70 5.95 0.43
N SER A 14 -7.78 6.04 -0.35
CA SER A 14 -9.10 6.43 0.16
C SER A 14 -9.64 5.41 1.17
N LEU A 15 -9.47 4.12 0.88
CA LEU A 15 -9.89 3.04 1.77
C LEU A 15 -9.15 3.06 3.12
N VAL A 16 -7.86 3.43 3.13
CA VAL A 16 -7.09 3.57 4.37
C VAL A 16 -7.63 4.72 5.23
N VAL A 17 -7.98 5.86 4.60
CA VAL A 17 -8.64 6.99 5.31
C VAL A 17 -9.95 6.54 5.94
N VAL A 18 -10.82 5.86 5.17
CA VAL A 18 -12.09 5.35 5.68
C VAL A 18 -11.87 4.38 6.83
N LYS A 19 -10.89 3.48 6.72
CA LYS A 19 -10.56 2.54 7.80
C LYS A 19 -10.24 3.26 9.10
N HIS A 20 -9.42 4.30 9.09
CA HIS A 20 -9.01 4.96 10.34
C HIS A 20 -10.16 5.76 10.96
N ILE A 21 -11.06 6.32 10.16
CA ILE A 21 -12.31 6.92 10.67
C ILE A 21 -13.18 5.84 11.31
N VAL A 22 -13.37 4.71 10.63
CA VAL A 22 -14.22 3.62 11.12
C VAL A 22 -13.62 2.98 12.37
N ALA A 23 -12.32 2.75 12.37
CA ALA A 23 -11.62 2.19 13.53
C ALA A 23 -11.71 3.12 14.74
N ALA A 24 -11.69 4.44 14.55
CA ALA A 24 -11.77 5.38 15.66
C ALA A 24 -13.18 5.49 16.26
N TRP A 25 -14.23 5.57 15.43
CA TRP A 25 -15.59 5.91 15.90
C TRP A 25 -16.68 4.88 15.62
N PHE A 26 -16.43 3.89 14.78
CA PHE A 26 -17.41 2.89 14.34
C PHE A 26 -16.83 1.47 14.30
N THR A 27 -16.02 1.10 15.31
CA THR A 27 -15.31 -0.19 15.39
C THR A 27 -16.17 -1.42 15.07
N PRO A 28 -17.45 -1.51 15.49
CA PRO A 28 -18.29 -2.66 15.16
C PRO A 28 -18.48 -2.90 13.65
N LEU A 29 -18.31 -1.88 12.79
CA LEU A 29 -18.35 -2.07 11.33
C LEU A 29 -17.16 -2.89 10.78
N LEU A 30 -16.12 -3.13 11.59
CA LEU A 30 -15.00 -3.99 11.22
C LEU A 30 -15.28 -5.48 11.47
N TRP A 31 -16.34 -5.80 12.22
CA TRP A 31 -16.82 -7.16 12.49
C TRP A 31 -17.93 -7.57 11.50
N PRO A 32 -18.38 -8.83 11.47
CA PRO A 32 -19.45 -9.23 10.55
C PRO A 32 -20.84 -8.81 11.00
N SER A 33 -21.03 -8.46 12.28
CA SER A 33 -22.25 -7.87 12.85
C SER A 33 -21.89 -7.08 14.12
N ASN A 34 -22.82 -6.33 14.69
CA ASN A 34 -22.57 -5.57 15.94
C ASN A 34 -22.47 -6.49 17.18
N SER A 35 -23.18 -7.61 17.15
CA SER A 35 -23.11 -8.69 18.12
C SER A 35 -23.39 -10.02 17.42
N GLU A 36 -23.23 -11.14 18.12
CA GLU A 36 -23.49 -12.49 17.58
C GLU A 36 -24.94 -12.67 17.11
N ASP A 37 -25.90 -12.13 17.85
CA ASP A 37 -27.34 -12.28 17.56
C ASP A 37 -27.89 -11.21 16.60
N ASP A 38 -27.15 -10.13 16.37
CA ASP A 38 -27.61 -9.02 15.52
C ASP A 38 -27.49 -9.34 14.03
N ALA A 39 -28.48 -8.88 13.25
CA ALA A 39 -28.38 -8.86 11.80
C ALA A 39 -27.32 -7.84 11.34
N PRO A 40 -26.50 -8.18 10.33
CA PRO A 40 -25.48 -7.27 9.80
C PRO A 40 -26.11 -6.05 9.12
N VAL A 41 -25.53 -4.87 9.34
CA VAL A 41 -25.87 -3.69 8.54
C VAL A 41 -25.22 -3.75 7.15
N LEU A 42 -25.68 -2.92 6.20
CA LEU A 42 -25.21 -2.94 4.80
C LEU A 42 -23.68 -2.92 4.66
N LEU A 43 -22.98 -2.13 5.48
CA LEU A 43 -21.53 -2.00 5.45
C LEU A 43 -20.77 -3.16 6.13
N GLN A 44 -21.46 -4.05 6.84
CA GLN A 44 -20.90 -5.28 7.42
C GLN A 44 -21.09 -6.50 6.52
N LEU A 45 -22.01 -6.41 5.54
CA LEU A 45 -22.26 -7.46 4.54
C LEU A 45 -21.02 -7.69 3.65
N PRO A 46 -20.87 -8.92 3.11
CA PRO A 46 -19.83 -9.20 2.14
C PRO A 46 -19.91 -8.25 0.93
N TYR A 47 -18.81 -8.10 0.22
CA TYR A 47 -18.59 -7.14 -0.87
C TYR A 47 -18.54 -5.68 -0.41
N PHE A 48 -19.54 -5.21 0.34
CA PHE A 48 -19.66 -3.82 0.78
C PHE A 48 -18.65 -3.46 1.86
N ARG A 49 -18.39 -4.37 2.80
CA ARG A 49 -17.40 -4.17 3.87
C ARG A 49 -15.97 -3.95 3.38
N VAL A 50 -15.64 -4.40 2.17
CA VAL A 50 -14.33 -4.15 1.55
C VAL A 50 -14.04 -2.65 1.46
N PHE A 51 -15.08 -1.82 1.32
CA PHE A 51 -14.96 -0.37 1.26
C PHE A 51 -14.67 0.29 2.63
N VAL A 52 -14.82 -0.45 3.73
CA VAL A 52 -14.78 0.08 5.10
C VAL A 52 -13.57 -0.46 5.86
N GLN A 53 -13.24 -1.74 5.71
CA GLN A 53 -12.13 -2.37 6.44
C GLN A 53 -10.75 -1.77 6.14
N GLY A 54 -10.57 -1.16 4.95
CA GLY A 54 -9.33 -0.60 4.37
C GLY A 54 -8.06 -1.46 4.35
N ARG A 55 -8.09 -2.68 4.91
CA ARG A 55 -6.98 -3.63 4.97
C ARG A 55 -6.41 -4.00 3.60
N ILE A 56 -7.28 -4.16 2.60
CA ILE A 56 -6.91 -4.42 1.20
C ILE A 56 -6.06 -3.29 0.59
N GLY A 57 -6.17 -2.05 1.09
CA GLY A 57 -5.41 -0.90 0.60
C GLY A 57 -3.89 -1.10 0.72
N VAL A 58 -3.43 -1.69 1.82
CA VAL A 58 -2.00 -1.98 2.05
C VAL A 58 -1.50 -3.04 1.06
N ALA A 59 -2.28 -4.10 0.83
CA ALA A 59 -1.96 -5.13 -0.16
C ALA A 59 -1.86 -4.53 -1.58
N ILE A 60 -2.77 -3.61 -1.94
CA ILE A 60 -2.73 -2.89 -3.22
C ILE A 60 -1.40 -2.12 -3.38
N PHE A 61 -0.95 -1.40 -2.35
CA PHE A 61 0.32 -0.68 -2.43
C PHE A 61 1.52 -1.62 -2.65
N CYS A 62 1.50 -2.79 -2.02
CA CYS A 62 2.56 -3.79 -2.19
C CYS A 62 2.55 -4.40 -3.60
N LEU A 63 1.39 -4.83 -4.08
CA LEU A 63 1.22 -5.38 -5.43
C LEU A 63 1.63 -4.37 -6.50
N VAL A 64 1.15 -3.13 -6.39
CA VAL A 64 1.48 -2.07 -7.35
C VAL A 64 2.97 -1.74 -7.30
N THR A 65 3.62 -1.82 -6.13
CA THR A 65 5.08 -1.63 -6.03
C THR A 65 5.83 -2.72 -6.80
N GLY A 66 5.48 -3.99 -6.62
CA GLY A 66 6.07 -5.11 -7.37
C GLY A 66 5.87 -4.96 -8.88
N TYR A 67 4.66 -4.58 -9.29
CA TYR A 67 4.32 -4.33 -10.69
C TYR A 67 5.10 -3.15 -11.30
N VAL A 68 5.12 -1.99 -10.65
CA VAL A 68 5.77 -0.77 -11.19
C VAL A 68 7.29 -0.94 -11.25
N CYS A 69 7.90 -1.60 -10.26
CA CYS A 69 9.33 -1.92 -10.31
C CYS A 69 9.68 -2.85 -11.47
N SER A 70 8.78 -3.77 -11.83
CA SER A 70 9.01 -4.77 -12.88
C SER A 70 8.67 -4.29 -14.30
N LEU A 71 7.77 -3.30 -14.43
CA LEU A 71 7.21 -2.91 -15.73
C LEU A 71 8.26 -2.47 -16.77
N LYS A 72 9.21 -1.60 -16.38
CA LYS A 72 10.23 -1.11 -17.31
C LYS A 72 11.30 -2.17 -17.61
N PRO A 73 11.88 -2.86 -16.60
CA PRO A 73 12.86 -3.92 -16.85
C PRO A 73 12.31 -5.06 -17.71
N VAL A 74 11.10 -5.54 -17.45
CA VAL A 74 10.46 -6.60 -18.26
C VAL A 74 10.35 -6.20 -19.73
N LYS A 75 9.91 -4.97 -20.02
CA LYS A 75 9.85 -4.48 -21.41
C LYS A 75 11.22 -4.46 -22.10
N LEU A 76 12.27 -4.09 -21.37
CA LEU A 76 13.63 -4.06 -21.90
C LEU A 76 14.19 -5.47 -22.11
N PHE A 77 13.86 -6.44 -21.25
CA PHE A 77 14.22 -7.84 -21.45
C PHE A 77 13.59 -8.41 -22.74
N LEU A 78 12.32 -8.09 -23.01
CA LEU A 78 11.63 -8.51 -24.24
C LEU A 78 12.24 -7.87 -25.50
N GLN A 79 12.83 -6.69 -25.37
CA GLN A 79 13.53 -6.00 -26.45
C GLN A 79 15.00 -6.46 -26.61
N GLY A 80 15.46 -7.43 -25.81
CA GLY A 80 16.86 -7.86 -25.81
C GLY A 80 17.84 -6.79 -25.33
N ASN A 81 17.39 -5.84 -24.51
CA ASN A 81 18.20 -4.74 -23.99
C ASN A 81 18.44 -4.85 -22.47
N GLN A 82 19.12 -5.93 -22.07
CA GLN A 82 19.42 -6.25 -20.68
C GLN A 82 20.28 -5.17 -20.01
N ASN A 83 21.29 -4.64 -20.71
CA ASN A 83 22.17 -3.59 -20.17
C ASN A 83 21.40 -2.32 -19.81
N GLN A 84 20.47 -1.88 -20.66
CA GLN A 84 19.61 -0.75 -20.33
C GLN A 84 18.65 -1.09 -19.18
N ALA A 85 18.20 -2.34 -19.07
CA ALA A 85 17.39 -2.80 -17.95
C ALA A 85 18.16 -2.68 -16.63
N TYR A 86 19.41 -3.18 -16.55
CA TYR A 86 20.27 -3.07 -15.37
C TYR A 86 20.48 -1.62 -14.94
N ASN A 87 20.84 -0.76 -15.89
CA ASN A 87 21.00 0.68 -15.63
C ASN A 87 19.70 1.32 -15.13
N SER A 88 18.55 0.91 -15.66
CA SER A 88 17.25 1.43 -15.22
C SER A 88 16.89 0.97 -13.80
N MET A 89 17.20 -0.29 -13.44
CA MET A 89 16.97 -0.85 -12.12
C MET A 89 17.87 -0.19 -11.08
N ALA A 90 19.17 -0.06 -11.36
CA ALA A 90 20.12 0.63 -10.48
C ALA A 90 19.68 2.07 -10.19
N LYS A 91 19.35 2.84 -11.24
CA LYS A 91 18.83 4.22 -11.09
C LYS A 91 17.51 4.27 -10.32
N SER A 92 16.65 3.25 -10.44
CA SER A 92 15.38 3.20 -9.70
C SER A 92 15.60 2.84 -8.23
N ALA A 93 16.50 1.91 -7.94
CA ALA A 93 16.85 1.46 -6.59
C ALA A 93 17.46 2.59 -5.76
N ILE A 94 18.51 3.26 -6.27
CA ILE A 94 19.19 4.34 -5.54
C ILE A 94 18.23 5.51 -5.27
N ARG A 95 17.41 5.91 -6.26
CA ARG A 95 16.46 7.04 -6.08
C ARG A 95 15.31 6.71 -5.12
N ARG A 96 14.98 5.44 -4.92
CA ARG A 96 13.83 5.03 -4.10
C ARG A 96 14.07 5.26 -2.61
N VAL A 97 15.30 5.06 -2.14
CA VAL A 97 15.67 5.27 -0.73
C VAL A 97 15.40 6.72 -0.28
N PRO A 98 16.03 7.77 -0.86
CA PRO A 98 15.79 9.14 -0.44
C PRO A 98 14.36 9.60 -0.72
N ARG A 99 13.72 9.10 -1.79
CA ARG A 99 12.33 9.45 -2.11
C ARG A 99 11.32 8.97 -1.07
N LEU A 100 11.58 7.86 -0.39
CA LEU A 100 10.73 7.39 0.71
C LEU A 100 11.20 7.96 2.05
N PHE A 101 12.51 8.05 2.28
CA PHE A 101 13.08 8.54 3.54
C PHE A 101 12.79 10.02 3.80
N LEU A 102 12.99 10.90 2.81
CA LEU A 102 12.88 12.35 3.00
C LEU A 102 11.44 12.79 3.38
N PRO A 103 10.37 12.35 2.70
CA PRO A 103 9.01 12.68 3.12
C PRO A 103 8.68 12.17 4.53
N VAL A 104 9.15 10.98 4.89
CA VAL A 104 8.95 10.39 6.23
C VAL A 104 9.67 11.22 7.30
N ALA A 105 10.92 11.64 7.05
CA ALA A 105 11.65 12.52 7.95
C ALA A 105 10.95 13.88 8.13
N ILE A 106 10.44 14.48 7.06
CA ILE A 106 9.71 15.75 7.12
C ILE A 106 8.41 15.60 7.91
N ILE A 107 7.63 14.55 7.70
CA ILE A 107 6.36 14.38 8.41
C ILE A 107 6.57 14.08 9.89
N ILE A 108 7.58 13.28 10.26
CA ILE A 108 7.96 13.08 11.67
C ILE A 108 8.40 14.40 12.28
N PHE A 109 9.17 15.21 11.54
CA PHE A 109 9.61 16.51 12.03
C PHE A 109 8.43 17.46 12.31
N ILE A 110 7.50 17.56 11.36
CA ILE A 110 6.28 18.39 11.50
C ILE A 110 5.40 17.86 12.64
N SER A 111 5.21 16.54 12.72
CA SER A 111 4.38 15.91 13.74
C SER A 111 4.99 16.07 15.14
N GLY A 112 6.31 15.99 15.28
CA GLY A 112 6.99 16.26 16.55
C GLY A 112 6.81 17.69 17.02
N ILE A 113 6.92 18.68 16.12
CA ILE A 113 6.61 20.09 16.46
C ILE A 113 5.14 20.23 16.85
N ALA A 114 4.22 19.66 16.07
CA ALA A 114 2.79 19.70 16.35
C ALA A 114 2.46 19.07 17.72
N THR A 115 3.13 17.98 18.07
CA THR A 115 3.01 17.33 19.39
C THR A 115 3.39 18.29 20.49
N GLN A 116 4.54 18.98 20.39
CA GLN A 116 4.95 19.95 21.43
C GLN A 116 4.00 21.13 21.58
N LEU A 117 3.28 21.49 20.50
CA LEU A 117 2.21 22.50 20.50
C LEU A 117 0.87 21.98 21.04
N GLY A 118 0.78 20.71 21.44
CA GLY A 118 -0.44 20.11 21.97
C GLY A 118 -1.43 19.64 20.89
N ALA A 119 -0.98 19.42 19.65
CA ALA A 119 -1.86 19.08 18.53
C ALA A 119 -2.64 17.78 18.69
N PHE A 120 -2.13 16.84 19.48
CA PHE A 120 -2.67 15.50 19.64
C PHE A 120 -3.28 15.22 21.02
N GLU A 121 -3.23 16.21 21.93
CA GLU A 121 -3.69 16.05 23.33
C GLU A 121 -5.18 15.67 23.41
N THR A 122 -6.00 16.27 22.56
CA THR A 122 -7.43 15.94 22.49
C THR A 122 -7.65 14.49 22.06
N ALA A 123 -6.83 13.94 21.16
CA ALA A 123 -6.92 12.54 20.77
C ALA A 123 -6.46 11.60 21.90
N ASN A 124 -5.41 11.97 22.64
CA ASN A 124 -4.93 11.24 23.83
C ASN A 124 -6.00 11.08 24.91
N HIS A 125 -6.91 12.05 25.01
CA HIS A 125 -7.96 12.06 26.03
C HIS A 125 -9.35 11.73 25.46
N SER A 126 -9.44 11.10 24.28
CA SER A 126 -10.72 10.78 23.63
C SER A 126 -11.11 9.32 23.72
N ASP A 127 -12.40 9.02 23.57
CA ASP A 127 -12.97 7.66 23.54
C ASP A 127 -12.77 6.91 22.21
N GLY A 128 -12.15 7.54 21.21
CA GLY A 128 -11.96 6.93 19.91
C GLY A 128 -10.95 5.78 19.96
N TYR A 129 -11.35 4.62 19.44
CA TYR A 129 -10.55 3.41 19.53
C TYR A 129 -9.22 3.55 18.77
N GLY A 130 -8.12 3.28 19.48
CA GLY A 130 -6.76 3.40 18.96
C GLY A 130 -6.22 4.84 18.89
N LEU A 131 -7.02 5.88 19.13
CA LEU A 131 -6.54 7.28 19.11
C LEU A 131 -5.51 7.54 20.22
N GLN A 132 -5.79 7.10 21.45
CA GLN A 132 -4.90 7.27 22.59
C GLN A 132 -3.57 6.52 22.40
N VAL A 133 -3.64 5.30 21.88
CA VAL A 133 -2.46 4.43 21.73
C VAL A 133 -1.55 4.89 20.59
N THR A 134 -2.11 5.54 19.58
CA THR A 134 -1.35 5.96 18.39
C THR A 134 -0.91 7.41 18.44
N SER A 135 -1.46 8.23 19.33
CA SER A 135 -1.14 9.65 19.42
C SER A 135 0.09 9.89 20.31
N PRO A 136 1.04 10.75 19.90
CA PRO A 136 2.27 10.98 20.63
C PRO A 136 2.08 11.96 21.82
N ASP A 137 2.89 11.78 22.86
CA ASP A 137 2.87 12.64 24.05
C ASP A 137 3.91 13.77 23.99
N ARG A 138 3.61 14.86 24.69
CA ARG A 138 4.53 15.99 24.87
C ARG A 138 5.77 15.59 25.66
N ARG A 139 6.86 16.31 25.44
CA ARG A 139 8.14 16.06 26.11
C ARG A 139 8.51 17.30 26.92
N ASP A 140 9.14 17.10 28.07
CA ASP A 140 9.42 18.18 29.03
C ASP A 140 10.40 19.24 28.51
N ASN A 141 11.25 18.88 27.54
CA ASN A 141 12.24 19.79 26.99
C ASN A 141 12.50 19.54 25.49
N LEU A 142 13.00 20.59 24.81
CA LEU A 142 13.26 20.58 23.38
C LEU A 142 14.28 19.52 22.95
N PHE A 143 15.30 19.28 23.77
CA PHE A 143 16.32 18.27 23.48
C PHE A 143 15.72 16.86 23.46
N ALA A 144 14.90 16.52 24.46
CA ALA A 144 14.18 15.26 24.51
C ALA A 144 13.21 15.11 23.34
N ALA A 145 12.52 16.19 22.94
CA ALA A 145 11.66 16.17 21.75
C ALA A 145 12.46 15.88 20.48
N LEU A 146 13.57 16.58 20.23
CA LEU A 146 14.42 16.36 19.05
C LEU A 146 15.06 14.97 19.05
N TYR A 147 15.52 14.50 20.21
CA TYR A 147 16.05 13.15 20.37
C TYR A 147 14.98 12.10 20.06
N ASN A 148 13.76 12.27 20.58
CA ASN A 148 12.66 11.35 20.32
C ASN A 148 12.31 11.31 18.83
N MET A 149 12.27 12.46 18.15
CA MET A 149 12.00 12.53 16.71
C MET A 149 13.09 11.81 15.89
N ALA A 150 14.36 11.95 16.27
CA ALA A 150 15.47 11.25 15.62
C ALA A 150 15.43 9.73 15.89
N HIS A 151 15.14 9.34 17.13
CA HIS A 151 14.97 7.95 17.53
C HIS A 151 13.77 7.30 16.83
N ASP A 152 12.64 8.01 16.72
CA ASP A 152 11.43 7.53 16.04
C ASP A 152 11.68 7.34 14.54
N LEU A 153 12.35 8.30 13.89
CA LEU A 153 12.77 8.16 12.51
C LEU A 153 13.63 6.91 12.31
N LEU A 154 14.58 6.63 13.21
CA LEU A 154 15.37 5.39 13.15
C LEU A 154 14.50 4.14 13.39
N SER A 155 13.57 4.21 14.34
CA SER A 155 12.64 3.12 14.69
C SER A 155 11.77 2.70 13.50
N VAL A 156 11.30 3.66 12.69
CA VAL A 156 10.52 3.39 11.46
C VAL A 156 11.30 2.47 10.51
N TRP A 157 12.60 2.71 10.35
CA TRP A 157 13.45 2.00 9.40
C TRP A 157 14.16 0.78 9.98
N THR A 158 14.07 0.53 11.29
CA THR A 158 14.73 -0.59 11.99
C THR A 158 13.72 -1.59 12.56
N HIS A 159 12.69 -1.10 13.26
CA HIS A 159 11.69 -1.90 13.97
C HIS A 159 10.30 -1.81 13.33
N GLY A 160 10.09 -0.91 12.37
CA GLY A 160 8.79 -0.72 11.72
C GLY A 160 7.73 -0.14 12.67
N ARG A 161 8.14 0.67 13.64
CA ARG A 161 7.25 1.33 14.60
C ARG A 161 7.49 2.83 14.56
N SER A 162 6.44 3.60 14.79
CA SER A 162 6.52 5.04 14.95
C SER A 162 5.47 5.51 15.95
N GLU A 163 5.92 6.34 16.89
CA GLU A 163 5.09 7.07 17.84
C GLU A 163 4.37 8.23 17.13
N TYR A 164 5.07 8.92 16.23
CA TYR A 164 4.50 10.08 15.53
C TYR A 164 3.55 9.68 14.39
N GLY A 165 3.60 8.47 13.85
CA GLY A 165 2.69 8.01 12.80
C GLY A 165 2.58 6.50 12.71
N SER A 166 1.53 5.93 13.29
CA SER A 166 1.33 4.47 13.31
C SER A 166 1.33 3.86 11.91
N GLU A 167 0.88 4.60 10.89
CA GLU A 167 0.87 4.22 9.48
C GLU A 167 2.27 4.03 8.87
N LEU A 168 3.33 4.58 9.46
CA LEU A 168 4.68 4.54 8.89
C LEU A 168 5.32 3.14 8.94
N TRP A 169 4.73 2.20 9.68
CA TRP A 169 5.19 0.81 9.78
C TRP A 169 5.37 0.11 8.42
N THR A 170 4.60 0.50 7.39
CA THR A 170 4.67 -0.11 6.06
C THR A 170 5.85 0.38 5.22
N MET A 171 6.50 1.49 5.59
CA MET A 171 7.55 2.12 4.79
C MET A 171 8.77 1.20 4.60
N MET A 172 9.23 0.57 5.69
CA MET A 172 10.37 -0.35 5.65
C MET A 172 10.05 -1.63 4.85
N PRO A 173 8.92 -2.34 5.08
CA PRO A 173 8.50 -3.46 4.22
C PRO A 173 8.36 -3.10 2.74
N ILE A 174 7.79 -1.94 2.38
CA ILE A 174 7.65 -1.50 0.99
C ILE A 174 9.01 -1.26 0.33
N LEU A 175 9.96 -0.67 1.06
CA LEU A 175 11.32 -0.49 0.56
C LEU A 175 12.01 -1.84 0.33
N LYS A 176 11.97 -2.75 1.31
CA LYS A 176 12.52 -4.12 1.21
C LYS A 176 11.92 -4.88 0.03
N GLY A 177 10.60 -4.82 -0.14
CA GLY A 177 9.88 -5.45 -1.25
C GLY A 177 10.29 -4.96 -2.62
N ALA A 178 10.53 -3.65 -2.77
CA ALA A 178 11.06 -3.11 -4.02
C ALA A 178 12.46 -3.68 -4.35
N PHE A 179 13.32 -3.85 -3.34
CA PHE A 179 14.63 -4.49 -3.54
C PHE A 179 14.51 -5.98 -3.87
N TRP A 180 13.58 -6.71 -3.25
CA TRP A 180 13.29 -8.09 -3.64
C TRP A 180 12.88 -8.20 -5.11
N ALA A 181 12.04 -7.28 -5.59
CA ALA A 181 11.67 -7.22 -7.01
C ALA A 181 12.89 -6.95 -7.91
N TYR A 182 13.79 -6.03 -7.52
CA TYR A 182 15.01 -5.78 -8.31
C TYR A 182 15.96 -6.97 -8.34
N VAL A 183 16.17 -7.65 -7.22
CA VAL A 183 16.99 -8.88 -7.18
C VAL A 183 16.36 -9.96 -8.05
N PHE A 184 15.06 -10.18 -7.93
CA PHE A 184 14.33 -11.11 -8.79
C PHE A 184 14.50 -10.80 -10.28
N LEU A 185 14.35 -9.54 -10.70
CA LEU A 185 14.51 -9.13 -12.09
C LEU A 185 15.95 -9.26 -12.58
N LEU A 186 16.94 -8.99 -11.71
CA LEU A 186 18.35 -9.19 -12.04
C LEU A 186 18.65 -10.67 -12.30
N THR A 187 18.20 -11.55 -11.40
CA THR A 187 18.37 -13.01 -11.51
C THR A 187 17.64 -13.58 -12.72
N THR A 188 16.49 -13.02 -13.10
CA THR A 188 15.64 -13.53 -14.20
C THR A 188 15.81 -12.77 -15.52
N SER A 189 16.84 -11.93 -15.63
CA SER A 189 17.12 -11.07 -16.79
C SER A 189 17.36 -11.83 -18.11
N HIS A 190 17.93 -13.03 -18.03
CA HIS A 190 18.20 -13.91 -19.18
C HIS A 190 17.23 -15.11 -19.23
N VAL A 191 16.23 -15.13 -18.35
CA VAL A 191 15.23 -16.19 -18.31
C VAL A 191 14.11 -15.86 -19.28
N GLN A 192 13.66 -16.84 -20.07
CA GLN A 192 12.50 -16.66 -20.94
C GLN A 192 11.28 -16.22 -20.13
N GLN A 193 10.45 -15.34 -20.70
CA GLN A 193 9.31 -14.74 -20.00
C GLN A 193 8.40 -15.78 -19.32
N ARG A 194 8.09 -16.89 -20.00
CA ARG A 194 7.26 -17.97 -19.43
C ARG A 194 7.84 -18.53 -18.12
N TRP A 195 9.15 -18.75 -18.07
CA TRP A 195 9.83 -19.30 -16.91
C TRP A 195 9.98 -18.24 -15.82
N ARG A 196 10.21 -16.97 -16.19
CA ARG A 196 10.19 -15.86 -15.24
C ARG A 196 8.83 -15.72 -14.55
N MET A 197 7.73 -15.85 -15.29
CA MET A 197 6.38 -15.88 -14.74
C MET A 197 6.15 -17.06 -13.80
N VAL A 198 6.61 -18.26 -14.16
CA VAL A 198 6.55 -19.44 -13.28
C VAL A 198 7.34 -19.20 -12.00
N ILE A 199 8.56 -18.66 -12.08
CA ILE A 199 9.37 -18.33 -10.90
C ILE A 199 8.66 -17.30 -10.01
N ALA A 200 8.06 -16.25 -10.60
CA ALA A 200 7.30 -15.25 -9.84
C ALA A 200 6.10 -15.87 -9.11
N LEU A 201 5.35 -16.77 -9.75
CA LEU A 201 4.26 -17.51 -9.10
C LEU A 201 4.77 -18.46 -8.02
N THR A 202 5.87 -19.19 -8.26
CA THR A 202 6.48 -20.05 -7.25
C THR A 202 6.94 -19.25 -6.03
N LEU A 203 7.54 -18.07 -6.23
CA LEU A 203 7.92 -17.17 -5.12
C LEU A 203 6.69 -16.62 -4.39
N THR A 204 5.59 -16.36 -5.11
CA THR A 204 4.30 -15.96 -4.52
C THR A 204 3.76 -17.08 -3.62
N LEU A 205 3.73 -18.33 -4.12
CA LEU A 205 3.29 -19.50 -3.37
C LEU A 205 4.22 -19.83 -2.19
N TYR A 206 5.53 -19.64 -2.35
CA TYR A 206 6.50 -19.78 -1.27
C TYR A 206 6.23 -18.77 -0.14
N ARG A 207 5.93 -17.51 -0.49
CA ARG A 207 5.60 -16.47 0.49
C ARG A 207 4.24 -16.70 1.14
N TRP A 208 3.29 -17.22 0.38
CA TRP A 208 2.03 -17.71 0.90
C TRP A 208 2.27 -18.82 1.95
N ALA A 209 3.11 -19.82 1.66
CA ALA A 209 3.45 -20.89 2.61
C ALA A 209 4.27 -20.39 3.81
N SER A 210 4.96 -19.26 3.66
CA SER A 210 5.77 -18.61 4.71
C SER A 210 4.99 -17.63 5.58
N ASN A 211 3.65 -17.62 5.53
CA ASN A 211 2.81 -16.68 6.29
C ASN A 211 3.07 -15.18 6.00
N ASP A 212 3.41 -14.82 4.76
CA ASP A 212 3.62 -13.42 4.33
C ASP A 212 2.62 -12.96 3.23
N PRO A 213 1.32 -12.83 3.58
CA PRO A 213 0.26 -12.52 2.62
C PRO A 213 0.24 -11.08 2.13
N PHE A 214 0.74 -10.14 2.95
CA PHE A 214 0.62 -8.71 2.68
C PHE A 214 1.75 -8.14 1.85
N PHE A 215 2.97 -8.66 2.03
CA PHE A 215 4.16 -8.10 1.43
C PHE A 215 4.71 -9.04 0.36
N GLY A 216 5.38 -10.12 0.78
CA GLY A 216 6.10 -11.01 -0.13
C GLY A 216 5.22 -11.58 -1.23
N MET A 217 4.04 -12.10 -0.87
CA MET A 217 3.07 -12.62 -1.84
C MET A 217 2.70 -11.54 -2.89
N GLN A 218 2.34 -10.34 -2.43
CA GLN A 218 1.88 -9.25 -3.30
C GLN A 218 2.99 -8.69 -4.20
N PHE A 219 4.23 -8.58 -3.72
CA PHE A 219 5.34 -8.07 -4.54
C PHE A 219 5.64 -8.97 -5.73
N PHE A 220 5.72 -10.30 -5.50
CA PHE A 220 5.99 -11.25 -6.57
C PHE A 220 4.78 -11.45 -7.49
N PHE A 221 3.56 -11.41 -6.96
CA PHE A 221 2.36 -11.43 -7.79
C PHE A 221 2.27 -10.18 -8.68
N GLY A 222 2.65 -9.00 -8.15
CA GLY A 222 2.78 -7.77 -8.93
C GLY A 222 3.82 -7.90 -10.06
N ALA A 223 4.97 -8.53 -9.80
CA ALA A 223 5.98 -8.82 -10.82
C ALA A 223 5.45 -9.79 -11.89
N PHE A 224 4.74 -10.84 -11.49
CA PHE A 224 4.04 -11.75 -12.41
C PHE A 224 3.04 -10.99 -13.30
N MET A 225 2.23 -10.10 -12.72
CA MET A 225 1.28 -9.28 -13.47
C MET A 225 1.97 -8.34 -14.48
N ALA A 226 3.18 -7.86 -14.18
CA ALA A 226 3.96 -7.05 -15.12
C ALA A 226 4.37 -7.86 -16.35
N ASP A 227 4.80 -9.10 -16.16
CA ASP A 227 5.06 -10.02 -17.27
C ASP A 227 3.80 -10.40 -18.03
N LEU A 228 2.74 -10.82 -17.33
CA LEU A 228 1.46 -11.19 -17.94
C LEU A 228 0.86 -10.05 -18.80
N GLN A 229 1.10 -8.80 -18.42
CA GLN A 229 0.63 -7.66 -19.20
C GLN A 229 1.47 -7.39 -20.45
N ASN A 230 2.73 -7.83 -20.49
CA ASN A 230 3.63 -7.62 -21.61
C ASN A 230 3.97 -8.96 -22.26
N LEU A 231 2.98 -9.82 -22.50
CA LEU A 231 3.21 -11.09 -23.20
C LEU A 231 3.96 -10.85 -24.52
N ASP A 232 5.00 -11.65 -24.74
CA ASP A 232 5.73 -11.74 -25.99
C ASP A 232 4.77 -11.93 -27.18
N PRO A 233 5.02 -11.33 -28.37
CA PRO A 233 4.05 -11.31 -29.47
C PRO A 233 3.51 -12.68 -29.88
N ASP A 234 4.30 -13.74 -29.79
CA ASP A 234 3.84 -15.10 -30.12
C ASP A 234 2.91 -15.67 -29.05
N SER A 235 3.20 -15.38 -27.78
CA SER A 235 2.32 -15.75 -26.67
C SER A 235 1.04 -14.91 -26.64
N PHE A 236 1.14 -13.63 -27.02
CA PHE A 236 0.00 -12.74 -27.19
C PHE A 236 -0.91 -13.23 -28.33
N LYS A 237 -0.36 -13.60 -29.49
CA LYS A 237 -1.13 -14.18 -30.61
C LYS A 237 -1.84 -15.46 -30.21
N ARG A 238 -1.19 -16.37 -29.46
CA ARG A 238 -1.82 -17.59 -28.92
C ARG A 238 -2.96 -17.27 -27.95
N ALA A 239 -2.74 -16.36 -27.00
CA ALA A 239 -3.77 -15.92 -26.07
C ALA A 239 -4.94 -15.23 -26.79
N GLN A 240 -4.66 -14.44 -27.82
CA GLN A 240 -5.68 -13.79 -28.65
C GLN A 240 -6.45 -14.80 -29.49
N ALA A 241 -5.80 -15.81 -30.07
CA ALA A 241 -6.45 -16.89 -30.82
C ALA A 241 -7.38 -17.73 -29.92
N MET A 242 -6.97 -18.00 -28.68
CA MET A 242 -7.82 -18.64 -27.66
C MET A 242 -8.99 -17.73 -27.22
N SER A 243 -8.81 -16.41 -27.27
CA SER A 243 -9.81 -15.43 -26.84
C SER A 243 -10.75 -14.95 -27.95
N ALA A 244 -10.40 -15.16 -29.23
CA ALA A 244 -11.12 -14.65 -30.41
C ALA A 244 -12.55 -15.21 -30.53
N SER A 245 -12.83 -16.33 -29.89
CA SER A 245 -14.13 -17.01 -29.87
C SER A 245 -14.97 -16.74 -28.61
N GLY A 246 -14.53 -15.86 -27.69
CA GLY A 246 -15.08 -15.84 -26.32
C GLY A 246 -15.21 -14.49 -25.63
N GLY A 247 -15.57 -13.41 -26.32
CA GLY A 247 -15.75 -12.08 -25.69
C GLY A 247 -16.72 -12.11 -24.48
N ILE A 248 -17.79 -12.90 -24.59
CA ILE A 248 -18.74 -13.16 -23.50
C ILE A 248 -18.07 -13.96 -22.38
N ILE A 249 -17.35 -15.04 -22.70
CA ILE A 249 -16.63 -15.87 -21.71
C ILE A 249 -15.64 -15.02 -20.91
N ARG A 250 -14.85 -14.17 -21.58
CA ARG A 250 -13.91 -13.25 -20.91
C ARG A 250 -14.63 -12.29 -19.96
N THR A 251 -15.80 -11.81 -20.35
CA THR A 251 -16.61 -10.91 -19.53
C THR A 251 -17.18 -11.63 -18.32
N VAL A 252 -17.74 -12.83 -18.51
CA VAL A 252 -18.25 -13.70 -17.44
C VAL A 252 -17.14 -14.07 -16.47
N MET A 253 -15.98 -14.50 -16.95
CA MET A 253 -14.81 -14.80 -16.12
C MET A 253 -14.33 -13.58 -15.34
N SER A 254 -14.31 -12.41 -15.97
CA SER A 254 -13.93 -11.17 -15.28
C SER A 254 -14.89 -10.82 -14.15
N VAL A 255 -16.20 -10.87 -14.40
CA VAL A 255 -17.23 -10.62 -13.38
C VAL A 255 -17.13 -11.66 -12.27
N PHE A 256 -16.96 -12.93 -12.62
CA PHE A 256 -16.76 -14.01 -11.66
C PHE A 256 -15.56 -13.75 -10.76
N PHE A 257 -14.38 -13.44 -11.31
CA PHE A 257 -13.20 -13.13 -10.50
C PHE A 257 -13.37 -11.86 -9.66
N LEU A 258 -14.03 -10.83 -10.18
CA LEU A 258 -14.30 -9.62 -9.39
C LEU A 258 -15.22 -9.92 -8.20
N LEU A 259 -16.29 -10.70 -8.40
CA LEU A 259 -17.20 -11.08 -7.33
C LEU A 259 -16.50 -12.01 -6.33
N VAL A 260 -15.87 -13.09 -6.78
CA VAL A 260 -15.17 -14.02 -5.89
C VAL A 260 -14.04 -13.33 -5.13
N GLY A 261 -13.23 -12.51 -5.80
CA GLY A 261 -12.14 -11.78 -5.15
C GLY A 261 -12.64 -10.76 -4.12
N LEU A 262 -13.74 -10.04 -4.40
CA LEU A 262 -14.38 -9.15 -3.43
C LEU A 262 -14.97 -9.93 -2.25
N PHE A 263 -15.58 -11.08 -2.49
CA PHE A 263 -16.10 -11.95 -1.43
C PHE A 263 -14.98 -12.45 -0.52
N ILE A 264 -13.89 -12.98 -1.08
CA ILE A 264 -12.73 -13.44 -0.30
C ILE A 264 -12.13 -12.26 0.48
N ALA A 265 -11.95 -11.10 -0.15
CA ALA A 265 -11.46 -9.90 0.54
C ALA A 265 -12.37 -9.42 1.67
N SER A 266 -13.61 -9.90 1.77
CA SER A 266 -14.59 -9.48 2.77
C SER A 266 -14.43 -10.16 4.13
N LEU A 267 -13.48 -11.07 4.35
CA LEU A 267 -13.34 -11.67 5.68
C LEU A 267 -13.17 -10.58 6.77
N PRO A 268 -13.93 -10.63 7.88
CA PRO A 268 -13.81 -9.64 8.95
C PRO A 268 -12.47 -9.71 9.67
N ASP A 269 -12.13 -8.62 10.38
CA ASP A 269 -10.89 -8.55 11.15
C ASP A 269 -10.96 -9.41 12.43
N ASP A 270 -12.16 -9.56 12.99
CA ASP A 270 -12.44 -10.38 14.17
C ASP A 270 -13.85 -10.98 14.10
N HIS A 271 -14.17 -11.90 15.01
CA HIS A 271 -15.49 -12.50 15.20
C HIS A 271 -16.08 -13.11 13.94
N SER A 272 -15.25 -13.76 13.11
CA SER A 272 -15.68 -14.37 11.85
C SER A 272 -16.77 -15.44 12.03
N ASP A 273 -16.94 -15.96 13.24
CA ASP A 273 -17.91 -16.94 13.64
C ASP A 273 -19.34 -16.40 13.80
N TRP A 274 -19.55 -15.10 13.99
CA TRP A 274 -20.88 -14.52 14.28
C TRP A 274 -21.87 -14.60 13.12
N GLN A 275 -21.41 -14.61 11.87
CA GLN A 275 -22.30 -14.68 10.69
C GLN A 275 -22.01 -15.90 9.81
N PRO A 276 -23.03 -16.54 9.23
CA PRO A 276 -22.83 -17.76 8.41
C PRO A 276 -21.87 -17.56 7.22
N TRP A 277 -21.95 -16.40 6.55
CA TRP A 277 -21.11 -16.11 5.39
C TRP A 277 -19.62 -15.93 5.77
N SER A 278 -19.35 -15.31 6.92
CA SER A 278 -17.98 -15.08 7.40
C SER A 278 -17.40 -16.35 7.98
N ARG A 279 -18.22 -17.18 8.64
CA ARG A 279 -17.82 -18.48 9.17
C ARG A 279 -17.45 -19.43 8.03
N PHE A 280 -18.29 -19.53 7.01
CA PHE A 280 -17.99 -20.31 5.81
C PHE A 280 -16.68 -19.87 5.15
N LEU A 281 -16.46 -18.56 5.00
CA LEU A 281 -15.24 -18.05 4.40
C LEU A 281 -14.01 -18.34 5.27
N HIS A 282 -14.13 -18.22 6.59
CA HIS A 282 -13.07 -18.57 7.53
C HIS A 282 -12.71 -20.05 7.43
N GLU A 283 -13.69 -20.95 7.46
CA GLU A 283 -13.49 -22.40 7.32
C GLU A 283 -12.87 -22.78 5.97
N PHE A 284 -13.34 -22.15 4.88
CA PHE A 284 -12.76 -22.33 3.55
C PHE A 284 -11.29 -21.91 3.50
N LEU A 285 -10.96 -20.76 4.10
CA LEU A 285 -9.58 -20.29 4.19
C LEU A 285 -8.75 -21.20 5.11
N ALA A 286 -9.30 -21.67 6.24
CA ALA A 286 -8.60 -22.55 7.17
C ALA A 286 -8.21 -23.89 6.53
N ALA A 287 -9.01 -24.38 5.58
CA ALA A 287 -8.72 -25.60 4.84
C ALA A 287 -7.57 -25.45 3.84
N ILE A 288 -7.30 -24.24 3.35
CA ILE A 288 -6.26 -23.99 2.34
C ILE A 288 -5.00 -23.38 2.93
N LEU A 289 -5.09 -22.52 3.95
CA LEU A 289 -3.99 -21.70 4.45
C LEU A 289 -2.97 -22.51 5.28
N PRO A 290 -1.71 -22.05 5.35
CA PRO A 290 -0.68 -22.66 6.21
C PRO A 290 -1.05 -22.55 7.70
N GLU A 291 -0.32 -23.29 8.55
CA GLU A 291 -0.52 -23.26 10.01
C GLU A 291 -0.38 -21.85 10.60
N ASN A 292 -1.24 -21.55 11.59
CA ASN A 292 -1.32 -20.26 12.28
C ASN A 292 -1.38 -19.04 11.33
N PRO A 293 -2.34 -19.00 10.37
CA PRO A 293 -2.37 -17.95 9.37
C PRO A 293 -2.99 -16.66 9.95
N ASP A 294 -2.51 -15.51 9.47
CA ASP A 294 -3.20 -14.24 9.65
C ASP A 294 -4.39 -14.18 8.67
N PHE A 295 -5.50 -14.80 9.08
CA PHE A 295 -6.70 -15.00 8.27
C PHE A 295 -7.19 -13.74 7.57
N PRO A 296 -7.38 -12.59 8.28
CA PRO A 296 -7.75 -11.36 7.62
C PRO A 296 -6.74 -11.06 6.51
N ARG A 297 -5.46 -10.88 6.81
CA ARG A 297 -4.46 -10.44 5.81
C ARG A 297 -4.39 -11.35 4.59
N PHE A 298 -4.45 -12.68 4.78
CA PHE A 298 -4.55 -13.64 3.68
C PHE A 298 -5.78 -13.40 2.81
N ALA A 299 -6.95 -13.21 3.41
CA ALA A 299 -8.18 -12.93 2.70
C ALA A 299 -8.09 -11.67 1.82
N SER A 300 -7.47 -10.58 2.32
CA SER A 300 -7.23 -9.39 1.49
C SER A 300 -6.22 -9.65 0.37
N GLY A 301 -5.13 -10.38 0.65
CA GLY A 301 -4.10 -10.70 -0.34
C GLY A 301 -4.62 -11.57 -1.48
N ILE A 302 -5.22 -12.72 -1.15
CA ILE A 302 -5.83 -13.64 -2.12
C ILE A 302 -6.97 -12.95 -2.86
N GLY A 303 -7.85 -12.26 -2.13
CA GLY A 303 -8.95 -11.50 -2.73
C GLY A 303 -8.45 -10.47 -3.74
N LEU A 304 -7.38 -9.74 -3.41
CA LEU A 304 -6.75 -8.78 -4.32
C LEU A 304 -6.14 -9.44 -5.55
N ASP A 305 -5.43 -10.56 -5.41
CA ASP A 305 -4.83 -11.28 -6.54
C ASP A 305 -5.92 -11.70 -7.55
N VAL A 306 -7.04 -12.23 -7.05
CA VAL A 306 -8.21 -12.60 -7.85
C VAL A 306 -8.88 -11.37 -8.47
N ILE A 307 -9.06 -10.28 -7.72
CA ILE A 307 -9.60 -9.01 -8.26
C ILE A 307 -8.73 -8.50 -9.40
N VAL A 308 -7.40 -8.52 -9.26
CA VAL A 308 -6.47 -8.01 -10.26
C VAL A 308 -6.49 -8.85 -11.54
N ILE A 309 -6.67 -10.17 -11.44
CA ILE A 309 -6.93 -11.03 -12.61
C ILE A 309 -8.25 -10.62 -13.27
N GLY A 310 -9.32 -10.43 -12.49
CA GLY A 310 -10.60 -9.92 -12.98
C GLY A 310 -10.47 -8.58 -13.72
N LEU A 311 -9.73 -7.62 -13.15
CA LEU A 311 -9.43 -6.32 -13.76
C LEU A 311 -8.61 -6.45 -15.03
N HIS A 312 -7.65 -7.37 -15.10
CA HIS A 312 -6.88 -7.63 -16.31
C HIS A 312 -7.79 -8.09 -17.46
N LEU A 313 -8.81 -8.89 -17.16
CA LEU A 313 -9.77 -9.38 -18.12
C LEU A 313 -10.81 -8.33 -18.54
N SER A 314 -11.31 -7.44 -17.68
CA SER A 314 -12.34 -6.46 -18.07
C SER A 314 -11.78 -5.14 -18.64
N PRO A 315 -12.07 -4.78 -19.90
CA PRO A 315 -11.77 -3.43 -20.42
C PRO A 315 -12.56 -2.33 -19.72
N THR A 316 -13.82 -2.58 -19.37
CA THR A 316 -14.72 -1.60 -18.74
C THR A 316 -14.23 -1.19 -17.36
N ALA A 317 -13.91 -2.16 -16.49
CA ALA A 317 -13.40 -1.89 -15.15
C ALA A 317 -12.06 -1.11 -15.20
N ARG A 318 -11.20 -1.45 -16.17
CA ARG A 318 -9.96 -0.70 -16.43
C ARG A 318 -10.22 0.73 -16.88
N SER A 319 -11.26 0.96 -17.70
CA SER A 319 -11.63 2.30 -18.14
C SER A 319 -12.13 3.16 -16.97
N ILE A 320 -12.98 2.59 -16.11
CA ILE A 320 -13.46 3.26 -14.88
C ILE A 320 -12.28 3.68 -14.01
N LEU A 321 -11.37 2.75 -13.69
CA LEU A 321 -10.18 3.05 -12.86
C LEU A 321 -9.17 3.97 -13.56
N SER A 322 -9.22 4.09 -14.88
CA SER A 322 -8.37 5.02 -15.64
C SER A 322 -9.00 6.40 -15.82
N ASN A 323 -10.17 6.67 -15.22
CA ASN A 323 -10.80 7.98 -15.26
C ASN A 323 -9.93 9.04 -14.54
N ARG A 324 -10.03 10.29 -14.98
CA ARG A 324 -9.29 11.45 -14.45
C ARG A 324 -9.39 11.58 -12.94
N PHE A 325 -10.57 11.32 -12.37
CA PHE A 325 -10.80 11.36 -10.93
C PHE A 325 -9.94 10.33 -10.17
N PHE A 326 -10.00 9.05 -10.54
CA PHE A 326 -9.20 8.01 -9.88
C PHE A 326 -7.70 8.18 -10.11
N LEU A 327 -7.29 8.66 -11.29
CA LEU A 327 -5.89 9.00 -11.55
C LEU A 327 -5.40 10.18 -10.70
N TRP A 328 -6.26 11.16 -10.43
CA TRP A 328 -5.96 12.25 -9.53
C TRP A 328 -5.79 11.76 -8.09
N LEU A 329 -6.72 10.92 -7.59
CA LEU A 329 -6.56 10.24 -6.29
C LEU A 329 -5.25 9.45 -6.24
N GLY A 330 -4.93 8.72 -7.31
CA GLY A 330 -3.71 7.95 -7.44
C GLY A 330 -2.44 8.79 -7.34
N ARG A 331 -2.45 10.00 -7.93
CA ARG A 331 -1.35 10.95 -7.86
C ARG A 331 -1.11 11.44 -6.43
N MET A 332 -2.17 11.66 -5.67
CA MET A 332 -2.12 12.14 -4.27
C MET A 332 -1.96 11.01 -3.25
N SER A 333 -2.09 9.74 -3.67
CA SER A 333 -2.19 8.58 -2.77
C SER A 333 -1.11 8.49 -1.69
N PHE A 334 0.14 8.81 -2.04
CA PHE A 334 1.26 8.76 -1.10
C PHE A 334 1.18 9.87 -0.05
N ALA A 335 0.86 11.10 -0.47
CA ALA A 335 0.70 12.22 0.45
C ALA A 335 -0.53 12.05 1.35
N VAL A 336 -1.65 11.57 0.82
CA VAL A 336 -2.84 11.20 1.62
C VAL A 336 -2.46 10.13 2.65
N TYR A 337 -1.72 9.10 2.24
CA TYR A 337 -1.24 8.06 3.14
C TYR A 337 -0.40 8.63 4.29
N LEU A 338 0.47 9.61 4.05
CA LEU A 338 1.29 10.19 5.12
C LEU A 338 0.51 11.15 6.03
N LEU A 339 -0.48 11.88 5.49
CA LEU A 339 -1.10 13.00 6.20
C LEU A 339 -2.42 12.65 6.89
N HIS A 340 -3.15 11.64 6.40
CA HIS A 340 -4.52 11.37 6.84
C HIS A 340 -4.61 11.14 8.35
N ASN A 341 -3.70 10.37 8.93
CA ASN A 341 -3.73 10.04 10.36
C ASN A 341 -3.31 11.24 11.23
N GLN A 342 -2.37 12.06 10.74
CA GLN A 342 -1.95 13.29 11.43
C GLN A 342 -3.11 14.28 11.51
N ILE A 343 -3.82 14.50 10.42
CA ILE A 343 -4.98 15.40 10.37
C ILE A 343 -6.16 14.82 11.16
N LEU A 344 -6.30 13.48 11.17
CA LEU A 344 -7.36 12.78 11.91
C LEU A 344 -7.18 12.95 13.43
N ARG A 345 -5.98 12.68 13.94
CA ARG A 345 -5.67 12.75 15.38
C ARG A 345 -5.51 14.18 15.90
N SER A 346 -5.34 15.16 15.02
CA SER A 346 -5.29 16.57 15.41
C SER A 346 -6.60 17.29 15.08
N VAL A 347 -6.69 17.86 13.88
CA VAL A 347 -7.79 18.73 13.47
C VAL A 347 -9.15 18.07 13.58
N LEU A 348 -9.32 16.82 13.12
CA LEU A 348 -10.62 16.16 13.22
C LEU A 348 -10.99 15.91 14.69
N CYS A 349 -10.06 15.49 15.54
CA CYS A 349 -10.31 15.34 16.97
C CYS A 349 -10.69 16.69 17.62
N TRP A 350 -10.02 17.79 17.30
CA TRP A 350 -10.41 19.12 17.77
C TRP A 350 -11.80 19.53 17.32
N MET A 351 -12.16 19.25 16.06
CA MET A 351 -13.49 19.55 15.55
C MET A 351 -14.58 18.73 16.24
N VAL A 352 -14.29 17.46 16.59
CA VAL A 352 -15.24 16.52 17.19
C VAL A 352 -15.38 16.73 18.70
N TYR A 353 -14.27 16.86 19.42
CA TYR A 353 -14.26 16.88 20.88
C TYR A 353 -14.06 18.29 21.47
N GLY A 354 -13.53 19.24 20.70
CA GLY A 354 -13.18 20.58 21.17
C GLY A 354 -11.73 20.68 21.65
N PHE A 355 -11.40 21.79 22.30
CA PHE A 355 -10.05 22.08 22.83
C PHE A 355 -9.94 21.87 24.34
N ASP A 356 -11.06 21.70 25.03
CA ASP A 356 -11.09 21.52 26.48
C ASP A 356 -10.67 20.10 26.83
N LEU A 357 -9.60 19.99 27.63
CA LEU A 357 -9.06 18.72 28.09
C LEU A 357 -9.72 18.33 29.43
N PRO A 358 -10.02 17.04 29.64
CA PRO A 358 -10.53 16.56 30.92
C PRO A 358 -9.46 16.72 32.02
N ALA A 359 -9.88 16.91 33.27
CA ALA A 359 -8.95 16.95 34.40
C ALA A 359 -8.32 15.57 34.66
N GLU A 360 -7.16 15.54 35.32
CA GLU A 360 -6.52 14.27 35.69
C GLU A 360 -7.47 13.39 36.51
N GLY A 361 -7.75 12.18 36.02
CA GLY A 361 -8.65 11.21 36.65
C GLY A 361 -10.11 11.29 36.19
N GLU A 362 -10.48 12.23 35.33
CA GLU A 362 -11.80 12.28 34.70
C GLU A 362 -11.91 11.30 33.51
N PRO A 363 -13.12 10.86 33.16
CA PRO A 363 -13.32 9.98 32.00
C PRO A 363 -12.91 10.68 30.70
N PRO A 364 -12.49 9.91 29.67
CA PRO A 364 -12.12 10.47 28.38
C PRO A 364 -13.31 11.20 27.72
N LEU A 365 -12.97 12.17 26.86
CA LEU A 365 -13.92 12.90 26.02
C LEU A 365 -14.70 11.90 25.18
N THR A 366 -16.03 11.94 25.31
CA THR A 366 -16.91 11.01 24.60
C THR A 366 -17.47 11.62 23.33
N LEU A 367 -17.65 10.79 22.30
CA LEU A 367 -18.33 11.19 21.07
C LEU A 367 -19.82 11.39 21.37
N GLY A 368 -20.21 12.61 21.79
CA GLY A 368 -21.57 12.88 22.21
C GLY A 368 -22.65 12.50 21.18
N SER A 369 -22.56 13.01 19.95
CA SER A 369 -23.48 12.64 18.85
C SER A 369 -22.70 12.33 17.57
N PRO A 370 -22.96 11.18 16.91
CA PRO A 370 -22.37 10.86 15.60
C PRO A 370 -22.68 11.91 14.52
N VAL A 371 -23.77 12.67 14.66
CA VAL A 371 -24.14 13.74 13.72
C VAL A 371 -23.05 14.80 13.62
N LYS A 372 -22.40 15.14 14.75
CA LYS A 372 -21.29 16.10 14.78
C LYS A 372 -20.15 15.62 13.89
N LEU A 373 -19.78 14.34 14.00
CA LEU A 373 -18.75 13.71 13.16
C LEU A 373 -19.12 13.80 11.67
N PHE A 374 -20.35 13.42 11.29
CA PHE A 374 -20.78 13.49 9.89
C PHE A 374 -20.78 14.90 9.29
N ILE A 375 -21.04 15.93 10.10
CA ILE A 375 -20.98 17.33 9.66
C ILE A 375 -19.53 17.75 9.38
N VAL A 376 -18.56 17.30 10.19
CA VAL A 376 -17.15 17.71 10.08
C VAL A 376 -16.34 16.84 9.12
N LEU A 377 -16.78 15.61 8.84
CA LEU A 377 -16.10 14.68 7.93
C LEU A 377 -15.83 15.25 6.53
N PRO A 378 -16.77 15.95 5.85
CA PRO A 378 -16.48 16.59 4.58
C PRO A 378 -15.34 17.62 4.67
N LEU A 379 -15.26 18.37 5.78
CA LEU A 379 -14.15 19.31 5.98
C LEU A 379 -12.84 18.56 6.19
N TYR A 380 -12.83 17.50 6.99
CA TYR A 380 -11.65 16.64 7.16
C TYR A 380 -11.15 16.06 5.83
N VAL A 381 -12.05 15.53 5.00
CA VAL A 381 -11.69 14.99 3.67
C VAL A 381 -11.12 16.11 2.79
N ALA A 382 -11.77 17.28 2.75
CA ALA A 382 -11.28 18.42 1.99
C ALA A 382 -9.90 18.89 2.46
N MET A 383 -9.68 18.97 3.78
CA MET A 383 -8.38 19.33 4.36
C MET A 383 -7.32 18.27 4.08
N THR A 384 -7.65 16.98 4.19
CA THR A 384 -6.71 15.89 3.93
C THR A 384 -6.26 15.89 2.47
N TYR A 385 -7.19 15.99 1.53
CA TYR A 385 -6.86 16.04 0.10
C TYR A 385 -6.24 17.38 -0.33
N GLY A 386 -6.63 18.49 0.30
CA GLY A 386 -6.02 19.81 0.09
C GLY A 386 -4.57 19.83 0.54
N SER A 387 -4.28 19.37 1.76
CA SER A 387 -2.93 19.21 2.29
C SER A 387 -2.11 18.22 1.48
N ALA A 388 -2.71 17.10 1.04
CA ALA A 388 -2.05 16.15 0.15
C ALA A 388 -1.69 16.77 -1.21
N HIS A 389 -2.55 17.65 -1.76
CA HIS A 389 -2.27 18.38 -2.98
C HIS A 389 -1.07 19.33 -2.82
N LEU A 390 -1.03 20.08 -1.71
CA LEU A 390 0.10 20.96 -1.40
C LEU A 390 1.39 20.14 -1.18
N TRP A 391 1.30 19.03 -0.44
CA TRP A 391 2.42 18.14 -0.19
C TRP A 391 3.00 17.56 -1.49
N THR A 392 2.15 17.00 -2.35
CA THR A 392 2.59 16.45 -3.63
C THR A 392 3.17 17.52 -4.56
N THR A 393 2.65 18.75 -4.49
CA THR A 393 3.13 19.84 -5.34
C THR A 393 4.48 20.39 -4.86
N TYR A 394 4.64 20.61 -3.56
CA TYR A 394 5.82 21.30 -3.00
C TYR A 394 6.81 20.33 -2.35
N VAL A 395 6.35 19.50 -1.42
CA VAL A 395 7.23 18.63 -0.61
C VAL A 395 7.76 17.46 -1.44
N ASP A 396 6.89 16.73 -2.15
CA ASP A 396 7.33 15.61 -2.99
C ASP A 396 8.25 16.09 -4.12
N SER A 397 7.93 17.23 -4.76
CA SER A 397 8.76 17.83 -5.79
C SER A 397 10.11 18.30 -5.25
N PHE A 398 10.16 18.82 -4.03
CA PHE A 398 11.41 19.16 -3.33
C PHE A 398 12.23 17.91 -3.03
N CYS A 399 11.62 16.88 -2.43
CA CYS A 399 12.26 15.60 -2.14
C CYS A 399 12.79 14.92 -3.40
N ALA A 400 12.06 14.99 -4.51
CA ALA A 400 12.48 14.47 -5.80
C ALA A 400 13.72 15.19 -6.34
N ARG A 401 13.76 16.53 -6.26
CA ARG A 401 14.94 17.33 -6.67
C ARG A 401 16.17 17.01 -5.83
N ILE A 402 16.01 16.89 -4.50
CA ILE A 402 17.10 16.47 -3.61
C ILE A 402 17.57 15.07 -3.95
N SER A 403 16.62 14.14 -4.15
CA SER A 403 16.95 12.75 -4.51
C SER A 403 17.78 12.70 -5.79
N GLU A 404 17.40 13.44 -6.83
CA GLU A 404 18.18 13.52 -8.07
C GLU A 404 19.57 14.13 -7.84
N ARG A 405 19.70 15.17 -7.01
CA ARG A 405 21.00 15.76 -6.64
C ARG A 405 21.92 14.79 -5.91
N ILE A 406 21.38 14.06 -4.94
CA ILE A 406 22.13 13.02 -4.19
C ILE A 406 22.60 11.95 -5.17
N VAL A 407 21.70 11.48 -6.04
CA VAL A 407 22.03 10.45 -7.01
C VAL A 407 23.02 10.93 -8.08
N SER A 408 22.96 12.20 -8.52
CA SER A 408 23.94 12.74 -9.46
C SER A 408 25.31 12.92 -8.82
N PHE A 409 25.37 13.27 -7.53
CA PHE A 409 26.62 13.45 -6.80
C PHE A 409 27.35 12.12 -6.53
N ILE A 410 26.61 11.02 -6.34
CA ILE A 410 27.18 9.70 -6.00
C ILE A 410 27.52 8.87 -7.25
N LYS A 411 27.01 9.23 -8.44
CA LYS A 411 27.29 8.48 -9.66
C LYS A 411 28.69 8.76 -10.16
N GLU A 412 29.40 7.69 -10.51
CA GLU A 412 30.61 7.77 -11.34
C GLU A 412 30.27 8.39 -12.69
N ASP A 413 31.14 9.30 -13.16
CA ASP A 413 31.03 9.86 -14.50
C ASP A 413 31.20 8.74 -15.54
N PRO A 414 30.36 8.66 -16.58
CA PRO A 414 30.46 7.63 -17.61
C PRO A 414 31.85 7.56 -18.26
N ASP A 415 32.59 8.66 -18.25
CA ASP A 415 33.86 8.82 -18.96
C ASP A 415 35.05 8.19 -18.21
N GLU A 416 34.99 7.97 -16.90
CA GLU A 416 36.12 7.40 -16.13
C GLU A 416 36.34 5.90 -16.39
N LYS A 417 35.30 5.14 -16.76
CA LYS A 417 35.43 3.70 -17.06
C LYS A 417 35.96 3.39 -18.46
N SER A 418 36.12 4.40 -19.32
CA SER A 418 36.78 4.25 -20.61
C SER A 418 38.31 4.11 -20.48
N ALA A 419 38.87 4.36 -19.29
CA ALA A 419 40.32 4.43 -19.04
C ALA A 419 40.85 3.33 -18.08
N GLY A 420 40.05 2.31 -17.77
CA GLY A 420 40.50 1.16 -16.96
C GLY A 420 40.99 0.00 -17.84
N PRO A 421 42.15 -0.63 -17.55
CA PRO A 421 42.67 -1.71 -18.37
C PRO A 421 41.71 -2.89 -18.40
N ALA A 422 41.46 -3.42 -19.59
CA ALA A 422 40.57 -4.54 -19.85
C ALA A 422 40.92 -5.75 -18.96
N LEU A 423 40.11 -6.00 -17.94
CA LEU A 423 40.13 -7.25 -17.19
C LEU A 423 39.45 -8.30 -18.06
N LEU A 424 40.24 -8.99 -18.89
CA LEU A 424 40.15 -10.42 -19.25
C LEU A 424 41.23 -10.73 -20.32
N PRO A 425 42.21 -11.59 -20.04
CA PRO A 425 43.13 -12.06 -21.08
C PRO A 425 42.38 -12.98 -22.05
N GLN A 426 42.38 -12.62 -23.33
CA GLN A 426 42.03 -13.54 -24.41
C GLN A 426 43.12 -14.60 -24.50
N HIS A 427 42.91 -15.77 -23.89
CA HIS A 427 43.67 -16.95 -24.28
C HIS A 427 43.17 -17.42 -25.63
N GLY A 428 43.88 -17.02 -26.69
CA GLY A 428 43.89 -17.74 -27.95
C GLY A 428 44.63 -19.05 -27.74
N SER A 429 43.94 -20.18 -27.92
CA SER A 429 44.58 -21.46 -28.19
C SER A 429 44.50 -21.71 -29.69
N SER A 430 45.70 -21.72 -30.28
CA SER A 430 46.09 -22.33 -31.55
C SER A 430 45.52 -23.74 -31.76
#